data_AF-A0A7C3GUJ1-F1
#
_entry.id   AF-A0A7C3GUJ1-F1
#
_cell.length_a   1.000
_cell.length_b   1.000
_cell.length_c   1.000
_cell.angle_alpha   90.00
_cell.angle_beta   90.00
_cell.angle_gamma   90.00
#
_symmetry.space_group_name_H-M   'P 1'
#
loop_
_entity.id
_entity.type
_entity.pdbx_description
1 polymer ?
#
loop_
_entity_poly.entity_id
_entity_poly.type
_entity_poly.pdbx_seq_one_letter_code
_entity_poly.pdbx_strand_id
1 'polypeptide(L)' 'MKRILCLMLASIILILPLTACVVFQVKPWERDLLAERQMQLIPDALESSLDEHTYFSKEAASGGQGVGGGGCGCN' A
#
# COMPACT_ATOMS: atom_id res chain seq x y z
N MET A 1 -26.14 -39.84 11.63
CA MET A 1 -25.55 -39.36 10.35
C MET A 1 -26.08 -37.98 9.91
N LYS A 2 -27.40 -37.75 9.83
CA LYS A 2 -27.98 -36.45 9.42
C LYS A 2 -27.56 -35.25 10.28
N ARG A 3 -27.47 -35.43 11.61
CA ARG A 3 -27.04 -34.36 12.54
C ARG A 3 -25.58 -33.95 12.37
N ILE A 4 -24.71 -34.93 12.11
CA ILE A 4 -23.28 -34.69 11.86
C ILE A 4 -23.12 -33.95 10.52
N LEU A 5 -23.89 -34.33 9.50
CA LEU A 5 -23.90 -33.63 8.21
C LEU A 5 -24.33 -32.16 8.33
N CYS A 6 -25.38 -31.86 9.11
CA CYS A 6 -25.82 -30.48 9.35
C CYS A 6 -24.76 -29.65 10.09
N LEU A 7 -24.05 -30.23 11.06
CA LEU A 7 -22.97 -29.54 11.79
C LEU A 7 -21.78 -29.22 10.88
N MET A 8 -21.41 -30.14 9.99
CA MET A 8 -20.36 -29.91 9.00
C MET A 8 -20.74 -28.80 8.01
N LEU A 9 -21.98 -28.80 7.52
CA LEU A 9 -22.50 -27.74 6.64
C LEU A 9 -22.55 -26.37 7.32
N ALA A 10 -22.97 -26.31 8.59
CA ALA A 10 -23.00 -25.06 9.34
C ALA A 10 -21.60 -24.47 9.56
N SER A 11 -20.59 -25.32 9.80
CA SER A 11 -19.20 -24.89 9.97
C SER A 11 -18.62 -24.32 8.68
N ILE A 12 -18.90 -24.92 7.53
CA ILE A 12 -18.43 -24.43 6.22
C ILE A 12 -19.01 -23.06 5.89
N ILE A 13 -20.32 -22.87 6.15
CA ILE A 13 -21.00 -21.59 5.91
C ILE A 13 -20.43 -20.47 6.78
N LEU A 14 -20.05 -20.78 8.03
CA LEU A 14 -19.49 -19.81 8.97
C LEU A 14 -18.10 -19.31 8.56
N ILE A 15 -17.29 -20.14 7.89
CA ILE A 15 -15.90 -19.84 7.54
C ILE A 15 -15.78 -19.13 6.17
N LEU A 16 -16.80 -19.25 5.32
CA LEU A 16 -16.81 -18.66 3.98
C LEU A 16 -16.52 -17.14 3.89
N PRO A 17 -17.04 -16.26 4.78
CA PRO A 17 -16.83 -14.82 4.66
C PRO A 17 -15.40 -14.36 4.98
N LEU A 18 -14.56 -15.19 5.62
CA LEU A 18 -13.19 -14.80 5.97
C LEU A 18 -12.27 -14.62 4.76
N THR A 19 -12.68 -15.09 3.57
CA THR A 19 -11.89 -15.00 2.33
C THR A 19 -12.24 -13.81 1.45
N ALA A 20 -13.27 -13.03 1.80
CA ALA A 20 -13.85 -12.00 0.92
C ALA A 20 -12.93 -10.77 0.70
N CYS A 21 -11.91 -10.55 1.52
CA CYS A 21 -11.10 -9.32 1.47
C CYS A 21 -9.96 -9.35 0.42
N VAL A 22 -9.67 -10.51 -0.19
CA VAL A 22 -8.42 -10.70 -0.97
C VAL A 22 -8.62 -10.66 -2.49
N VAL A 23 -9.84 -10.43 -2.98
CA VAL A 23 -10.16 -10.62 -4.41
C VAL A 23 -9.66 -9.48 -5.30
N PHE A 24 -9.42 -8.28 -4.74
CA PHE A 24 -8.95 -7.13 -5.51
C PHE A 24 -7.42 -6.96 -5.40
N GLN A 25 -6.67 -7.86 -6.04
CA GLN A 25 -5.26 -7.61 -6.27
C GLN A 25 -5.08 -6.61 -7.42
N VAL A 26 -4.89 -5.33 -7.07
CA VAL A 26 -4.52 -4.28 -8.03
C VAL A 26 -3.12 -4.58 -8.56
N LYS A 27 -3.00 -4.69 -9.88
CA LYS A 27 -1.71 -4.98 -10.53
C LYS A 27 -0.78 -3.77 -10.36
N PRO A 28 0.55 -3.97 -10.30
CA PRO A 28 1.50 -2.86 -10.07
C PRO A 28 1.31 -1.64 -10.99
N TRP A 29 1.01 -1.85 -12.27
CA TRP A 29 0.78 -0.77 -13.25
C TRP A 29 -0.60 -0.13 -13.17
N GLU A 30 -1.58 -0.76 -12.50
CA GLU A 30 -2.90 -0.16 -12.27
C GLU A 30 -2.85 0.86 -11.13
N ARG A 31 -1.83 0.80 -10.27
CA ARG A 31 -1.62 1.77 -9.19
C ARG A 31 -1.34 3.17 -9.72
N ASP A 32 -0.61 3.29 -10.82
CA ASP A 32 -0.32 4.59 -11.46
C ASP A 32 -1.59 5.26 -12.02
N LEU A 33 -2.50 4.45 -12.60
CA LEU A 33 -3.76 4.94 -13.15
C LEU A 33 -4.80 5.31 -12.09
N LEU A 34 -4.73 4.69 -10.91
CA LEU A 34 -5.67 4.90 -9.79
C LEU A 34 -5.16 5.92 -8.77
N ALA A 35 -3.86 6.26 -8.79
CA ALA A 35 -3.27 7.23 -7.88
C ALA A 35 -3.51 8.65 -8.39
N GLU A 36 -4.49 9.34 -7.80
CA GLU A 36 -4.70 10.75 -8.08
C GLU A 36 -3.56 11.60 -7.51
N ARG A 37 -3.39 12.82 -8.05
CA ARG A 37 -2.32 13.74 -7.61
C ARG A 37 -2.45 14.08 -6.11
N GLN A 38 -3.67 14.13 -5.58
CA GLN A 38 -3.95 14.42 -4.17
C GLN A 38 -3.60 13.24 -3.24
N MET A 39 -3.38 12.04 -3.79
CA MET A 39 -3.01 10.84 -3.04
C MET A 39 -1.49 10.69 -2.89
N GLN A 40 -0.71 11.61 -3.47
CA GLN A 40 0.74 11.60 -3.36
C GLN A 40 1.16 11.84 -1.91
N LEU A 41 2.10 11.01 -1.43
CA LEU A 41 2.68 11.14 -0.09
C LEU A 41 3.41 12.49 0.08
N ILE A 42 3.95 12.99 -1.03
CA ILE A 42 4.62 14.28 -1.12
C ILE A 42 3.75 15.17 -2.02
N PRO A 43 3.03 16.15 -1.45
CA PRO A 43 2.12 17.01 -2.21
C PRO A 43 2.87 17.98 -3.13
N ASP A 44 4.05 18.46 -2.72
CA ASP A 44 4.95 19.30 -3.51
C ASP A 44 6.38 18.74 -3.46
N ALA A 45 6.84 18.23 -4.60
CA ALA A 45 8.17 17.65 -4.72
C ALA A 45 9.29 18.70 -4.62
N LEU A 46 9.04 19.94 -5.05
CA LEU A 46 10.04 21.01 -4.99
C LEU A 46 10.27 21.42 -3.54
N GLU A 47 9.19 21.70 -2.80
CA GLU A 47 9.27 22.04 -1.38
C GLU A 47 10.00 20.95 -0.59
N SER A 48 9.57 19.69 -0.77
CA SER A 48 10.20 18.54 -0.10
C SER A 48 11.69 18.42 -0.42
N SER A 49 12.10 18.67 -1.67
CA SER A 49 13.52 18.59 -2.06
C SER A 49 14.39 19.68 -1.41
N LEU A 50 13.82 20.87 -1.19
CA LEU A 50 14.53 21.99 -0.57
C LEU A 50 14.70 21.78 0.93
N ASP A 51 13.66 21.27 1.59
CA ASP A 51 13.70 20.92 3.01
C ASP A 51 14.71 19.81 3.26
N GLU A 52 14.69 18.79 2.42
CA GLU A 52 15.60 17.66 2.47
C GLU A 52 17.06 18.09 2.29
N HIS A 53 17.35 18.90 1.28
CA HIS A 53 18.68 19.47 1.07
C HIS A 53 19.15 20.24 2.30
N THR A 54 18.27 21.03 2.91
CA THR A 54 18.59 21.81 4.12
C THR A 54 18.85 20.90 5.32
N TYR A 55 18.04 19.87 5.50
CA TYR A 55 18.12 18.93 6.61
C TYR A 55 19.44 18.15 6.59
N PHE A 56 19.75 17.48 5.49
CA PHE A 56 20.97 16.67 5.38
C PHE A 56 22.25 17.50 5.39
N SER A 57 22.20 18.73 4.85
CA SER A 57 23.31 19.69 4.98
C SER A 57 23.63 20.01 6.44
N LYS A 58 22.60 20.13 7.30
CA LYS A 58 22.78 20.40 8.73
C LYS A 58 23.31 19.17 9.48
N GLU A 59 22.96 17.98 9.03
CA GLU A 59 23.41 16.73 9.65
C GLU A 59 24.78 16.26 9.16
N ALA A 60 25.41 16.97 8.20
CA ALA A 60 26.60 16.51 7.49
C ALA A 60 26.43 15.07 6.93
N ALA A 61 25.20 14.76 6.52
CA ALA A 61 24.80 13.46 5.99
C ALA A 61 24.41 13.61 4.51
N SER A 62 24.33 12.48 3.81
CA SER A 62 23.92 12.43 2.41
C SER A 62 23.08 11.17 2.17
N GLY A 63 22.08 11.28 1.30
CA GLY A 63 21.08 10.23 1.07
C GLY A 63 19.71 10.72 1.51
N GLY A 64 18.73 10.64 0.61
CA GLY A 64 17.40 11.19 0.84
C GLY A 64 16.56 10.41 1.87
N GLN A 65 15.51 11.06 2.38
CA GLN A 65 14.48 10.52 3.27
C GLN A 65 13.57 9.50 2.56
N GLY A 66 13.63 9.41 1.24
CA GLY A 66 12.67 8.66 0.42
C GLY A 66 13.04 7.20 0.15
N VAL A 67 12.10 6.30 0.41
CA VAL A 67 11.82 5.16 -0.47
C VAL A 67 10.77 5.65 -1.48
N GLY A 68 11.10 5.63 -2.78
CA GLY A 68 10.32 6.29 -3.83
C GLY A 68 8.80 6.05 -3.70
N GLY A 69 8.04 7.12 -3.50
CA GLY A 69 6.59 7.08 -3.51
C GLY A 69 6.09 6.71 -4.91
N GLY A 70 5.23 5.69 -5.00
CA GLY A 70 4.31 5.46 -6.13
C GLY A 70 4.88 5.61 -7.54
N GLY A 71 6.09 5.12 -7.80
CA GLY A 71 6.77 5.10 -9.10
C GLY A 71 7.75 3.93 -9.16
N CYS A 72 8.58 3.81 -10.20
CA CYS A 72 9.44 2.64 -10.48
C CYS A 72 10.44 2.23 -9.38
N GLY A 73 10.41 2.85 -8.20
CA GLY A 73 11.07 2.36 -7.00
C GLY A 73 12.58 2.58 -6.99
N CYS A 74 13.10 3.41 -7.87
CA CYS A 74 14.52 3.77 -7.87
C CYS A 74 14.74 5.05 -7.05
N ASN A 75 15.65 4.95 -6.06
CA ASN A 75 16.58 6.04 -5.74
C ASN A 75 17.67 6.07 -6.82
#